data_AF-A0A9P7J700-F1
#
_entry.id   AF-A0A9P7J700-F1
#
_cell.length_a   1.000
_cell.length_b   1.000
_cell.length_c   1.000
_cell.angle_alpha   90.00
_cell.angle_beta   90.00
_cell.angle_gamma   90.00
#
_symmetry.space_group_name_H-M   'P 1'
#
loop_
_entity.id
_entity.type
_entity.pdbx_description
1 polymer ?
#
loop_
_entity_poly.entity_id
_entity_poly.type
_entity_poly.pdbx_seq_one_letter_code
_entity_poly.pdbx_strand_id
1 'polypeptide(L)'
;SLHPDHVPIAQSGCTTLKTNILPLLSASPSCTVTVQLAATLKDLVAHDFPDCWSSLLDDVKRLLGSGDVREAGAGVVAALECIRAFRFRQKANVLPGIIATLFPTLVTIADGMLNTSPSQPASQDIPAMLHLILKTYKTAIIVNLSPHQQSPESLVSWGRLLFRVMGMAVPAGRRFN
;
A
#
# COMPACT_ATOMS: atom_id res chain seq x y z
N SER A 1 6.96 34.18 24.49
CA SER A 1 7.46 34.19 23.11
C SER A 1 6.69 33.16 22.30
N LEU A 2 5.69 33.60 21.53
CA LEU A 2 4.98 32.74 20.59
C LEU A 2 5.90 32.46 19.39
N HIS A 3 6.09 31.19 19.05
CA HIS A 3 6.83 30.76 17.88
C HIS A 3 5.92 30.87 16.64
N PRO A 4 6.18 31.77 15.67
CA PRO A 4 5.26 32.03 14.58
C PRO A 4 5.84 31.54 13.26
N ASP A 5 5.88 30.24 12.97
CA ASP A 5 6.42 29.75 11.68
C ASP A 5 5.72 28.48 11.18
N HIS A 6 4.39 28.54 11.06
CA HIS A 6 3.67 27.68 10.12
C HIS A 6 2.95 28.56 9.11
N VAL A 7 3.67 28.96 8.06
CA VAL A 7 3.02 29.48 6.85
C VAL A 7 2.14 28.35 6.32
N PRO A 8 0.81 28.49 6.31
CA PRO A 8 -0.06 27.47 5.74
C PRO A 8 0.33 27.28 4.28
N ILE A 9 0.64 26.05 3.88
CA ILE A 9 0.93 25.73 2.47
C ILE A 9 -0.25 26.23 1.65
N ALA A 10 0.01 27.06 0.64
CA ALA A 10 -1.02 27.55 -0.25
C ALA A 10 -1.81 26.37 -0.82
N GLN A 11 -3.15 26.44 -0.84
CA GLN A 11 -4.02 25.35 -1.31
C GLN A 11 -3.69 24.86 -2.72
N SER A 12 -3.14 25.74 -3.57
CA SER A 12 -2.58 25.39 -4.87
C SER A 12 -1.41 24.40 -4.78
N GLY A 13 -0.49 24.59 -3.83
CA GLY A 13 0.63 23.68 -3.57
C GLY A 13 0.18 22.30 -3.09
N CYS A 14 -0.82 22.25 -2.21
CA CYS A 14 -1.40 20.97 -1.76
C CYS A 14 -2.05 20.22 -2.93
N THR A 15 -2.81 20.92 -3.77
CA THR A 15 -3.45 20.33 -4.96
C THR A 15 -2.41 19.76 -5.94
N THR A 16 -1.36 20.52 -6.25
CA THR A 16 -0.27 20.05 -7.11
C THR A 16 0.43 18.82 -6.53
N LEU A 17 0.66 18.80 -5.21
CA LEU A 17 1.29 17.66 -4.56
C LEU A 17 0.41 16.40 -4.64
N LYS A 18 -0.90 16.53 -4.45
CA LYS A 18 -1.85 15.40 -4.59
C LYS A 18 -1.80 14.78 -5.98
N THR A 19 -1.75 15.60 -7.03
CA THR A 19 -1.68 15.12 -8.42
C THR A 19 -0.36 14.41 -8.73
N ASN A 20 0.73 14.78 -8.04
CA ASN A 20 2.07 14.29 -8.38
C ASN A 20 2.65 13.24 -7.42
N ILE A 21 2.13 13.10 -6.18
CA ILE A 21 2.76 12.22 -5.18
C ILE A 21 2.79 10.74 -5.61
N LEU A 22 1.74 10.28 -6.29
CA LEU A 22 1.64 8.91 -6.80
C LEU A 22 2.61 8.66 -7.98
N PRO A 23 2.68 9.51 -9.01
CA PRO A 23 3.75 9.46 -10.02
C PRO A 23 5.16 9.58 -9.44
N LEU A 24 5.37 10.41 -8.42
CA LEU A 24 6.68 10.57 -7.78
C LEU A 24 7.09 9.30 -7.02
N LEU A 25 6.13 8.58 -6.42
CA LEU A 25 6.39 7.29 -5.80
C LEU A 25 6.84 6.24 -6.83
N SER A 26 6.21 6.19 -8.01
CA SER A 26 6.60 5.23 -9.06
C SER A 26 7.93 5.59 -9.72
N ALA A 27 8.24 6.88 -9.83
CA ALA A 27 9.51 7.38 -10.37
C ALA A 27 10.64 7.52 -9.32
N SER A 28 10.40 7.09 -8.07
CA SER A 28 11.32 7.31 -6.96
C SER A 28 12.69 6.64 -7.20
N PRO A 29 13.81 7.38 -7.12
CA PRO A 29 15.13 6.84 -7.45
C PRO A 29 15.78 6.05 -6.30
N SER A 30 15.24 6.14 -5.07
CA SER A 30 15.84 5.49 -3.91
C SER A 30 14.82 5.12 -2.82
N CYS A 31 15.21 4.18 -1.96
CA CYS A 31 14.42 3.80 -0.79
C CYS A 31 14.16 5.00 0.14
N THR A 32 15.18 5.82 0.40
CA THR A 32 15.05 7.01 1.27
C THR A 32 14.00 7.99 0.75
N VAL A 33 14.02 8.29 -0.55
CA VAL A 33 13.02 9.17 -1.17
C VAL A 33 11.63 8.56 -1.07
N THR A 34 11.51 7.25 -1.32
CA THR A 34 10.24 6.51 -1.20
C THR A 34 9.66 6.62 0.21
N VAL A 35 10.49 6.50 1.26
CA VAL A 35 10.04 6.64 2.65
C VAL A 35 9.52 8.04 2.95
N GLN A 36 10.18 9.08 2.45
CA GLN A 36 9.72 10.46 2.63
C GLN A 36 8.40 10.71 1.89
N LEU A 37 8.30 10.29 0.62
CA LEU A 37 7.07 10.40 -0.15
C LEU A 37 5.91 9.61 0.47
N ALA A 38 6.18 8.42 1.02
CA ALA A 38 5.19 7.63 1.73
C ALA A 38 4.69 8.33 3.01
N ALA A 39 5.59 8.94 3.79
CA ALA A 39 5.21 9.72 4.96
C ALA A 39 4.34 10.92 4.57
N THR A 40 4.74 11.66 3.53
CA THR A 40 3.95 12.78 2.99
C THR A 40 2.58 12.32 2.50
N LEU A 41 2.52 11.20 1.76
CA LEU A 41 1.25 10.62 1.31
C LEU A 41 0.35 10.27 2.50
N LYS A 42 0.87 9.60 3.52
CA LYS A 42 0.11 9.22 4.72
C LYS A 42 -0.54 10.45 5.37
N ASP A 43 0.20 11.55 5.49
CA ASP A 43 -0.29 12.78 6.10
C ASP A 43 -1.35 13.44 5.21
N LEU A 44 -1.14 13.53 3.89
CA LEU A 44 -2.16 14.04 2.96
C LEU A 44 -3.45 13.22 3.01
N VAL A 45 -3.34 11.88 3.00
CA VAL A 45 -4.50 10.98 3.10
C VAL A 45 -5.24 11.18 4.41
N ALA A 46 -4.51 11.35 5.52
CA ALA A 46 -5.13 11.58 6.82
C ALA A 46 -5.92 12.91 6.89
N HIS A 47 -5.53 13.92 6.13
CA HIS A 47 -6.18 15.23 6.14
C HIS A 47 -7.26 15.40 5.08
N ASP A 48 -7.02 14.93 3.86
CA ASP A 48 -7.86 15.27 2.71
C ASP A 48 -8.79 14.12 2.27
N PHE A 49 -8.52 12.87 2.65
CA PHE A 49 -9.38 11.74 2.30
C PHE A 49 -10.47 11.52 3.36
N PRO A 50 -11.73 11.20 2.97
CA PRO A 50 -12.23 11.01 1.61
C PRO A 50 -12.77 12.28 0.93
N ASP A 51 -13.07 13.33 1.69
CA ASP A 51 -13.93 14.43 1.24
C ASP A 51 -13.27 15.34 0.18
N CYS A 52 -11.97 15.62 0.33
CA CYS A 52 -11.20 16.53 -0.53
C CYS A 52 -10.29 15.79 -1.53
N TRP A 53 -10.37 14.46 -1.58
CA TRP A 53 -9.55 13.61 -2.46
C TRP A 53 -10.22 12.28 -2.78
N SER A 54 -11.43 12.32 -3.31
CA SER A 54 -12.25 11.14 -3.58
C SER A 54 -11.66 10.17 -4.61
N SER A 55 -10.85 10.65 -5.57
CA SER A 55 -10.24 9.81 -6.63
C SER A 55 -9.11 8.90 -6.15
N LEU A 56 -8.60 9.12 -4.93
CA LEU A 56 -7.38 8.48 -4.45
C LEU A 56 -7.40 6.95 -4.58
N LEU A 57 -8.50 6.29 -4.18
CA LEU A 57 -8.55 4.83 -4.21
C LEU A 57 -8.59 4.28 -5.64
N ASP A 58 -9.21 4.98 -6.58
CA ASP A 58 -9.23 4.61 -7.99
C ASP A 58 -7.84 4.77 -8.61
N ASP A 59 -7.13 5.86 -8.27
CA ASP A 59 -5.76 6.09 -8.69
C ASP A 59 -4.81 5.00 -8.17
N VAL A 60 -4.96 4.60 -6.89
CA VAL A 60 -4.19 3.49 -6.31
C VAL A 60 -4.51 2.16 -7.00
N LYS A 61 -5.78 1.87 -7.31
CA LYS A 61 -6.16 0.66 -8.05
C LYS A 61 -5.57 0.64 -9.46
N ARG A 62 -5.54 1.79 -10.14
CA ARG A 62 -4.93 1.92 -11.47
C ARG A 62 -3.44 1.61 -11.42
N LEU A 63 -2.71 2.12 -10.43
CA LEU A 63 -1.29 1.80 -10.23
C LEU A 63 -1.06 0.31 -9.97
N LEU A 64 -1.88 -0.27 -9.08
CA LEU A 64 -1.81 -1.70 -8.75
C LEU A 64 -2.04 -2.58 -10.00
N GLY A 65 -2.95 -2.18 -10.89
CA GLY A 65 -3.30 -2.93 -12.10
C GLY A 65 -2.53 -2.57 -13.37
N SER A 66 -1.49 -1.74 -13.32
CA SER A 66 -0.88 -1.18 -14.54
C SER A 66 0.02 -2.13 -15.31
N GLY A 67 0.47 -3.22 -14.69
CA GLY A 67 1.42 -4.17 -15.28
C GLY A 67 2.89 -3.71 -15.25
N ASP A 68 3.17 -2.46 -14.88
CA ASP A 68 4.53 -1.97 -14.61
C ASP A 68 4.89 -2.24 -13.13
N VAL A 69 6.03 -2.86 -12.88
CA VAL A 69 6.48 -3.25 -11.53
C VAL A 69 6.67 -2.04 -10.61
N ARG A 70 7.16 -0.91 -11.13
CA ARG A 70 7.39 0.32 -10.34
C ARG A 70 6.07 0.98 -9.99
N GLU A 71 5.14 1.05 -10.93
CA GLU A 71 3.80 1.58 -10.66
C GLU A 71 3.03 0.67 -9.69
N ALA A 72 3.06 -0.64 -9.88
CA ALA A 72 2.48 -1.58 -8.93
C ALA A 72 3.12 -1.44 -7.54
N GLY A 73 4.43 -1.22 -7.47
CA GLY A 73 5.18 -0.99 -6.23
C GLY A 73 4.70 0.27 -5.52
N ALA A 74 4.56 1.37 -6.26
CA ALA A 74 3.99 2.62 -5.75
C ALA A 74 2.54 2.42 -5.27
N GLY A 75 1.73 1.65 -6.00
CA GLY A 75 0.36 1.28 -5.59
C GLY A 75 0.32 0.51 -4.28
N VAL A 76 1.24 -0.45 -4.07
CA VAL A 76 1.35 -1.21 -2.82
C VAL A 76 1.75 -0.30 -1.65
N VAL A 77 2.73 0.60 -1.86
CA VAL A 77 3.12 1.60 -0.85
C VAL A 77 1.94 2.52 -0.52
N ALA A 78 1.24 3.03 -1.53
CA ALA A 78 0.09 3.90 -1.32
C ALA A 78 -1.04 3.21 -0.55
N ALA A 79 -1.34 1.95 -0.87
CA ALA A 79 -2.32 1.15 -0.12
C ALA A 79 -1.95 0.99 1.36
N LEU A 80 -0.67 0.72 1.66
CA LEU A 80 -0.17 0.64 3.03
C LEU A 80 -0.36 1.96 3.78
N GLU A 81 -0.04 3.09 3.15
CA GLU A 81 -0.17 4.40 3.79
C GLU A 81 -1.63 4.81 3.99
N CYS A 82 -2.55 4.42 3.09
CA CYS A 82 -3.98 4.60 3.30
C CYS A 82 -4.48 3.88 4.56
N ILE A 83 -4.04 2.63 4.78
CA ILE A 83 -4.37 1.89 6.00
C ILE A 83 -3.74 2.57 7.22
N ARG A 84 -2.46 2.97 7.14
CA ARG A 84 -1.75 3.62 8.26
C ARG A 84 -2.35 4.94 8.69
N ALA A 85 -2.88 5.72 7.74
CA ALA A 85 -3.54 6.99 8.00
C ALA A 85 -4.79 6.83 8.89
N PHE A 86 -5.52 5.72 8.76
CA PHE A 86 -6.80 5.51 9.44
C PHE A 86 -6.82 4.41 10.49
N ARG A 87 -5.78 3.57 10.59
CA ARG A 87 -5.74 2.41 11.52
C ARG A 87 -6.07 2.75 12.98
N PHE A 88 -5.76 3.96 13.43
CA PHE A 88 -5.98 4.42 14.80
C PHE A 88 -7.02 5.53 14.93
N ARG A 89 -7.73 5.85 13.84
CA ARG A 89 -8.69 6.95 13.85
C ARG A 89 -10.09 6.44 14.13
N GLN A 90 -10.85 7.22 14.88
CA GLN A 90 -12.25 6.93 15.24
C GLN A 90 -13.24 7.18 14.09
N LYS A 91 -12.79 7.63 12.90
CA LYS A 91 -13.62 7.72 11.69
C LYS A 91 -13.95 6.30 11.19
N ALA A 92 -14.81 5.61 11.92
CA ALA A 92 -15.03 4.17 11.88
C ALA A 92 -15.38 3.61 10.49
N ASN A 93 -15.91 4.44 9.59
CA ASN A 93 -16.42 3.99 8.29
C ASN A 93 -15.42 4.16 7.13
N VAL A 94 -14.35 4.94 7.30
CA VAL A 94 -13.40 5.21 6.20
C VAL A 94 -12.50 4.00 5.96
N LEU A 95 -11.91 3.45 7.02
CA LEU A 95 -10.98 2.31 6.93
C LEU A 95 -11.64 1.05 6.34
N PRO A 96 -12.86 0.63 6.75
CA PRO A 96 -13.57 -0.47 6.10
C PRO A 96 -13.77 -0.28 4.59
N GLY A 97 -14.07 0.95 4.15
CA GLY A 97 -14.23 1.28 2.73
C GLY A 97 -12.92 1.14 1.94
N ILE A 98 -11.80 1.63 2.50
CA ILE A 98 -10.47 1.43 1.92
C ILE A 98 -10.16 -0.06 1.77
N ILE A 99 -10.41 -0.84 2.83
CA ILE A 99 -10.15 -2.28 2.85
C ILE A 99 -10.98 -3.01 1.78
N ALA A 100 -12.29 -2.78 1.73
CA ALA A 100 -13.17 -3.41 0.75
C ALA A 100 -12.76 -3.06 -0.69
N THR A 101 -12.24 -1.85 -0.91
CA THR A 101 -11.85 -1.35 -2.24
C THR A 101 -10.52 -1.92 -2.72
N LEU A 102 -9.51 -1.98 -1.84
CA LEU A 102 -8.12 -2.30 -2.23
C LEU A 102 -7.73 -3.76 -2.00
N PHE A 103 -8.26 -4.43 -0.97
CA PHE A 103 -7.78 -5.75 -0.57
C PHE A 103 -7.97 -6.84 -1.63
N PRO A 104 -9.10 -6.91 -2.36
CA PRO A 104 -9.25 -7.88 -3.44
C PRO A 104 -8.13 -7.78 -4.48
N THR A 105 -7.81 -6.55 -4.92
CA THR A 105 -6.74 -6.28 -5.88
C THR A 105 -5.36 -6.67 -5.34
N LEU A 106 -5.07 -6.36 -4.07
CA LEU A 106 -3.80 -6.75 -3.44
C LEU A 106 -3.61 -8.27 -3.39
N VAL A 107 -4.68 -9.03 -3.10
CA VAL A 107 -4.64 -10.50 -3.11
C VAL A 107 -4.39 -11.02 -4.52
N THR A 108 -5.11 -10.52 -5.52
CA THR A 108 -4.92 -10.93 -6.92
C THR A 108 -3.47 -10.70 -7.39
N ILE A 109 -2.90 -9.55 -7.06
CA ILE A 109 -1.53 -9.20 -7.45
C ILE A 109 -0.52 -10.12 -6.75
N ALA A 110 -0.67 -10.33 -5.44
CA ALA A 110 0.20 -11.22 -4.68
C ALA A 110 0.12 -12.67 -5.20
N ASP A 111 -1.07 -13.14 -5.57
CA ASP A 111 -1.24 -14.47 -6.15
C ASP A 111 -0.53 -14.59 -7.52
N GLY A 112 -0.66 -13.57 -8.37
CA GLY A 112 0.07 -13.46 -9.63
C GLY A 112 1.59 -13.48 -9.43
N MET A 113 2.10 -12.73 -8.45
CA MET A 113 3.53 -12.71 -8.11
C MET A 113 4.05 -14.09 -7.69
N LEU A 114 3.27 -14.86 -6.94
CA LEU A 114 3.63 -16.22 -6.52
C LEU A 114 3.67 -17.22 -7.69
N ASN A 115 3.04 -16.90 -8.82
CA ASN A 115 3.08 -17.71 -10.03
C ASN A 115 4.25 -17.31 -10.97
N THR A 116 4.94 -16.21 -10.70
CA THR A 116 6.06 -15.74 -11.52
C THR A 116 7.30 -16.60 -11.26
N SER A 117 7.88 -17.12 -12.34
CA SER A 117 9.11 -17.93 -12.26
C SER A 117 10.29 -17.10 -11.71
N PRO A 118 11.11 -17.64 -10.78
CA PRO A 118 12.24 -16.92 -10.19
C PRO A 118 13.31 -16.50 -11.21
N SER A 119 13.31 -17.10 -12.41
CA SER A 119 14.26 -16.81 -13.49
C SER A 119 14.02 -15.47 -14.22
N GLN A 120 12.90 -14.80 -13.97
CA GLN A 120 12.55 -13.52 -14.61
C GLN A 120 13.24 -12.34 -13.90
N PRO A 121 13.77 -11.32 -14.61
CA PRO A 121 14.39 -10.15 -13.97
C PRO A 121 13.46 -9.41 -12.99
N ALA A 122 12.17 -9.37 -13.31
CA ALA A 122 11.12 -8.80 -12.45
C ALA A 122 10.94 -9.56 -11.12
N SER A 123 11.52 -10.74 -10.95
CA SER A 123 11.44 -11.54 -9.72
C SER A 123 12.19 -10.93 -8.55
N GLN A 124 13.12 -9.99 -8.78
CA GLN A 124 13.94 -9.39 -7.72
C GLN A 124 13.13 -8.50 -6.78
N ASP A 125 12.10 -7.82 -7.28
CA ASP A 125 11.26 -6.91 -6.49
C ASP A 125 10.08 -7.62 -5.83
N ILE A 126 9.72 -8.82 -6.31
CA ILE A 126 8.59 -9.62 -5.81
C ILE A 126 8.65 -9.85 -4.28
N PRO A 127 9.77 -10.27 -3.68
CA PRO A 127 9.83 -10.48 -2.23
C PRO A 127 9.51 -9.22 -1.43
N ALA A 128 10.00 -8.06 -1.87
CA ALA A 128 9.76 -6.80 -1.20
C ALA A 128 8.29 -6.35 -1.34
N MET A 129 7.71 -6.49 -2.53
CA MET A 129 6.30 -6.16 -2.76
C MET A 129 5.37 -7.08 -1.99
N LEU A 130 5.61 -8.40 -2.02
CA LEU A 130 4.85 -9.39 -1.28
C LEU A 130 4.91 -9.11 0.23
N HIS A 131 6.10 -8.79 0.76
CA HIS A 131 6.25 -8.38 2.15
C HIS A 131 5.38 -7.16 2.50
N LEU A 132 5.36 -6.13 1.64
CA LEU A 132 4.53 -4.94 1.86
C LEU A 132 3.02 -5.25 1.77
N ILE A 133 2.58 -6.13 0.88
CA ILE A 133 1.18 -6.58 0.81
C ILE A 133 0.76 -7.27 2.11
N LEU A 134 1.57 -8.22 2.59
CA LEU A 134 1.32 -8.92 3.85
C LEU A 134 1.35 -7.96 5.05
N LYS A 135 2.27 -6.99 5.04
CA LYS A 135 2.33 -5.93 6.04
C LYS A 135 1.10 -5.05 6.02
N THR A 136 0.54 -4.77 4.84
CA THR A 136 -0.71 -4.00 4.69
C THR A 136 -1.87 -4.73 5.33
N TYR A 137 -2.02 -6.02 5.05
CA TYR A 137 -3.02 -6.88 5.70
C TYR A 137 -2.87 -6.88 7.23
N LYS A 138 -1.65 -7.19 7.73
CA LYS A 138 -1.34 -7.18 9.16
C LYS A 138 -1.68 -5.83 9.81
N THR A 139 -1.37 -4.72 9.13
CA THR A 139 -1.59 -3.37 9.67
C THR A 139 -3.08 -3.06 9.79
N ALA A 140 -3.92 -3.56 8.87
CA ALA A 140 -5.36 -3.34 8.92
C ALA A 140 -6.05 -4.12 10.04
N ILE A 141 -5.58 -5.34 10.36
CA ILE A 141 -6.22 -6.20 11.38
C ILE A 141 -5.75 -5.93 12.81
N ILE A 142 -4.78 -5.02 13.01
CA ILE A 142 -4.16 -4.81 14.33
C ILE A 142 -5.11 -4.18 15.36
N VAL A 143 -6.11 -3.42 14.91
CA VAL A 143 -7.08 -2.76 15.80
C VAL A 143 -8.39 -3.51 15.83
N ASN A 144 -9.02 -3.72 14.67
CA ASN A 144 -10.26 -4.46 14.53
C ASN A 144 -10.35 -5.07 13.12
N LEU A 145 -11.11 -6.15 12.98
CA LEU A 145 -11.49 -6.70 11.68
C LEU A 145 -12.75 -5.99 11.17
N SER A 146 -12.68 -5.37 9.99
CA SER A 146 -13.88 -4.84 9.31
C SER A 146 -14.85 -5.97 8.89
N PRO A 147 -16.15 -5.69 8.68
CA PRO A 147 -17.10 -6.70 8.21
C PRO A 147 -16.66 -7.42 6.93
N HIS A 148 -16.05 -6.68 5.99
CA HIS A 148 -15.47 -7.26 4.77
C HIS A 148 -14.38 -8.29 5.10
N GLN A 149 -13.47 -7.98 6.04
CA GLN A 149 -12.41 -8.91 6.45
C GLN A 149 -12.93 -10.13 7.22
N GLN A 150 -14.11 -10.03 7.85
CA GLN A 150 -14.77 -11.16 8.52
C GLN A 150 -15.53 -12.06 7.54
N SER A 151 -15.76 -11.59 6.31
CA SER A 151 -16.47 -12.38 5.30
C SER A 151 -15.70 -13.66 4.94
N PRO A 152 -16.40 -14.77 4.65
CA PRO A 152 -15.76 -15.99 4.18
C PRO A 152 -14.90 -15.76 2.93
N GLU A 153 -15.37 -14.91 2.01
CA GLU A 153 -14.66 -14.59 0.77
C GLU A 153 -13.29 -13.96 1.06
N SER A 154 -13.23 -12.99 1.97
CA SER A 154 -11.97 -12.34 2.35
C SER A 154 -11.06 -13.28 3.13
N LEU A 155 -11.57 -13.94 4.17
CA LEU A 155 -10.79 -14.84 5.02
C LEU A 155 -10.18 -16.00 4.24
N VAL A 156 -10.96 -16.63 3.35
CA VAL A 156 -10.48 -17.76 2.57
C VAL A 156 -9.44 -17.31 1.55
N SER A 157 -9.63 -16.16 0.90
CA SER A 157 -8.67 -15.64 -0.09
C SER A 157 -7.34 -15.23 0.54
N TRP A 158 -7.36 -14.50 1.65
CA TRP A 158 -6.15 -14.17 2.41
C TRP A 158 -5.51 -15.40 3.07
N GLY A 159 -6.32 -16.33 3.58
CA GLY A 159 -5.85 -17.60 4.15
C GLY A 159 -5.08 -18.42 3.12
N ARG A 160 -5.64 -18.64 1.93
CA ARG A 160 -4.96 -19.33 0.82
C ARG A 160 -3.64 -18.65 0.46
N LEU A 161 -3.64 -17.32 0.32
CA LEU A 161 -2.42 -16.57 0.00
C LEU A 161 -1.34 -16.81 1.07
N LEU A 162 -1.68 -16.66 2.36
CA LEU A 162 -0.74 -16.87 3.46
C LEU A 162 -0.18 -18.30 3.49
N PHE A 163 -1.00 -19.32 3.25
CA PHE A 163 -0.53 -20.71 3.14
C PHE A 163 0.45 -20.91 1.99
N ARG A 164 0.16 -20.32 0.81
CA ARG A 164 1.07 -20.38 -0.33
C ARG A 164 2.41 -19.71 -0.04
N VAL A 165 2.39 -18.54 0.60
CA VAL A 165 3.60 -17.83 1.02
C VAL A 165 4.43 -18.69 1.98
N MET A 166 3.80 -19.33 2.97
CA MET A 166 4.50 -20.23 3.90
C MET A 166 5.07 -21.49 3.23
N GLY A 167 4.43 -21.95 2.15
CA GLY A 167 4.88 -23.10 1.36
C GLY A 167 6.01 -22.79 0.38
N MET A 168 6.44 -21.53 0.24
CA MET A 168 7.58 -21.19 -0.59
C MET A 168 8.85 -21.83 -0.04
N ALA A 169 9.62 -22.51 -0.90
CA ALA A 169 10.91 -23.05 -0.51
C ALA A 169 11.84 -21.91 -0.07
N VAL A 170 12.33 -21.97 1.17
CA VAL A 170 13.40 -21.06 1.61
C VAL A 170 14.62 -21.36 0.74
N PRO A 171 15.18 -20.38 0.01
CA PRO A 171 16.39 -20.61 -0.76
C PRO A 171 17.45 -21.18 0.16
N ALA A 172 18.04 -22.33 -0.21
CA ALA A 172 19.10 -22.96 0.57
C ALA A 172 20.17 -21.90 0.86
N GLY A 173 20.29 -21.52 2.13
CA GLY A 173 21.17 -20.43 2.55
C GLY A 173 22.56 -20.66 1.98
N ARG A 174 23.12 -19.62 1.35
CA ARG A 174 24.51 -19.58 0.89
C ARG A 174 25.38 -20.04 2.07
N ARG A 175 25.87 -21.28 2.03
CA ARG A 175 26.85 -21.78 2.99
C ARG A 175 28.05 -20.86 2.85
N PHE A 176 28.35 -20.10 3.90
CA PHE A 176 29.61 -19.40 4.02
C PHE A 176 30.68 -20.49 4.18
N ASN A 177 31.34 -20.84 3.07
CA ASN A 177 32.63 -21.51 3.06
C ASN A 177 33.71 -20.43 2.91
#